data_AF-A0AAD8ZEH1-F1
#
_entry.id   AF-A0AAD8ZEH1-F1
#
_cell.length_a   1.000
_cell.length_b   1.000
_cell.length_c   1.000
_cell.angle_alpha   90.00
_cell.angle_beta   90.00
_cell.angle_gamma   90.00
#
_symmetry.space_group_name_H-M   'P 1'
#
loop_
_entity.id
_entity.type
_entity.pdbx_description
1 polymer ?
#
loop_
_entity_poly.entity_id
_entity_poly.type
_entity_poly.pdbx_seq_one_letter_code
_entity_poly.pdbx_strand_id
1 'polypeptide(L)'
;AGTITMVVEVERFFGVYMLYCTNPKHKGRIYIGFTVNPQRRICQHNAGRRGGGAKRTSGRGPWEMVLIIHGFPTDIAALRFEWAWQHPHVSRRLSHVARRARKESGLHFHWRVVSSMLRVAPWSRLPLTVRWLRQEYWLDFEPGLQPPLHIPLTFGCVRAKKNQQQEGTEREESQVDQCLLCGEIVEVRLLLGAVATLAYKP
;
A
#
# COMPACT_ATOMS: atom_id res chain seq x y z
N ALA A 1 -6.46 -24.84 20.42
CA ALA A 1 -6.10 -25.11 19.02
C ALA A 1 -5.48 -23.85 18.44
N GLY A 2 -4.18 -23.84 18.15
CA GLY A 2 -3.52 -22.69 17.55
C GLY A 2 -3.95 -22.54 16.10
N THR A 3 -4.66 -21.47 15.77
CA THR A 3 -4.94 -21.10 14.38
C THR A 3 -3.60 -20.78 13.72
N ILE A 4 -3.12 -21.67 12.84
CA ILE A 4 -2.00 -21.39 11.96
C ILE A 4 -2.43 -20.20 11.10
N THR A 5 -1.99 -19.00 11.47
CA THR A 5 -2.21 -17.80 10.67
C THR A 5 -1.25 -17.90 9.49
N MET A 6 -1.77 -18.34 8.34
CA MET A 6 -1.05 -18.27 7.07
C MET A 6 -0.65 -16.80 6.82
N VAL A 7 0.66 -16.53 6.87
CA VAL A 7 1.24 -15.23 6.56
C VAL A 7 1.88 -15.33 5.18
N VAL A 8 1.45 -14.51 4.23
CA VAL A 8 2.06 -14.44 2.90
C VAL A 8 3.11 -13.32 2.88
N GLU A 9 4.30 -13.63 2.37
CA GLU A 9 5.36 -12.65 2.16
C GLU A 9 5.41 -12.18 0.70
N VAL A 10 5.57 -10.88 0.49
CA VAL A 10 5.57 -10.26 -0.84
C VAL A 10 6.75 -9.28 -0.96
N GLU A 11 7.49 -9.36 -2.06
CA GLU A 11 8.59 -8.46 -2.39
C GLU A 11 8.07 -7.19 -3.07
N ARG A 12 8.79 -6.06 -2.89
CA ARG A 12 8.40 -4.74 -3.46
C ARG A 12 6.91 -4.43 -3.24
N PHE A 13 6.48 -4.51 -1.98
CA PHE A 13 5.07 -4.43 -1.62
C PHE A 13 4.51 -3.01 -1.79
N PHE A 14 3.44 -2.89 -2.56
CA PHE A 14 2.59 -1.71 -2.65
C PHE A 14 1.14 -2.13 -2.37
N GLY A 15 0.55 -1.60 -1.30
CA GLY A 15 -0.80 -1.97 -0.88
C GLY A 15 -1.67 -0.79 -0.51
N VAL A 16 -2.94 -0.84 -0.91
CA VAL A 16 -3.99 0.07 -0.47
C VAL A 16 -4.90 -0.68 0.48
N TYR A 17 -5.10 -0.15 1.69
CA TYR A 17 -5.80 -0.81 2.76
C TYR A 17 -7.02 -0.04 3.24
N MET A 18 -7.94 -0.78 3.87
CA MET A 18 -9.08 -0.25 4.59
C MET A 18 -8.93 -0.56 6.08
N LEU A 19 -8.98 0.49 6.90
CA LEU A 19 -9.09 0.38 8.34
C LEU A 19 -10.54 0.46 8.79
N TYR A 20 -10.86 -0.29 9.83
CA TYR A 20 -12.11 -0.23 10.57
C TYR A 20 -11.81 0.18 12.02
N CYS A 21 -12.54 1.16 12.54
CA CYS A 21 -12.44 1.58 13.93
C CYS A 21 -13.33 0.70 14.83
N THR A 22 -12.73 0.06 15.83
CA THR A 22 -13.43 -0.80 16.80
C THR A 22 -13.78 -0.08 18.11
N ASN A 23 -13.24 1.12 18.33
CA ASN A 23 -13.57 1.97 19.48
C ASN A 23 -15.09 2.23 19.56
N PRO A 24 -15.78 1.93 20.68
CA PRO A 24 -17.22 2.14 20.81
C PRO A 24 -17.71 3.55 20.45
N LYS A 25 -16.94 4.60 20.79
CA LYS A 25 -17.26 6.01 20.49
C LYS A 25 -17.17 6.34 18.99
N HIS A 26 -16.43 5.54 18.23
CA HIS A 26 -16.07 5.80 16.85
C HIS A 26 -16.29 4.57 15.94
N LYS A 27 -17.09 3.61 16.41
CA LYS A 27 -17.24 2.29 15.79
C LYS A 27 -17.73 2.43 14.36
N GLY A 28 -17.15 1.65 13.45
CA GLY A 28 -17.54 1.64 12.05
C GLY A 28 -17.00 2.80 11.21
N ARG A 29 -16.14 3.67 11.78
CA ARG A 29 -15.38 4.62 10.97
C ARG A 29 -14.38 3.88 10.09
N ILE A 30 -14.31 4.33 8.84
CA ILE A 30 -13.39 3.81 7.84
C ILE A 30 -12.27 4.82 7.56
N TYR A 31 -11.07 4.30 7.34
CA TYR A 31 -9.95 5.04 6.77
C TYR A 31 -9.30 4.22 5.66
N ILE A 32 -9.14 4.81 4.49
CA ILE A 32 -8.43 4.21 3.36
C ILE A 32 -7.04 4.82 3.30
N GLY A 33 -6.01 4.01 3.06
CA GLY A 33 -4.64 4.53 2.92
C GLY A 33 -3.73 3.61 2.12
N PHE A 34 -2.55 4.12 1.79
CA PHE A 34 -1.49 3.38 1.11
C PHE A 34 -0.34 3.01 2.06
N THR A 35 0.30 1.86 1.83
CA THR A 35 1.49 1.41 2.56
C THR A 35 2.40 0.50 1.74
N VAL A 36 3.69 0.57 2.05
CA VAL A 36 4.72 -0.42 1.66
C VAL A 36 5.01 -1.45 2.76
N ASN A 37 4.47 -1.24 3.96
CA ASN A 37 4.64 -2.14 5.10
C ASN A 37 3.38 -2.12 5.99
N PRO A 38 2.45 -3.09 5.81
CA PRO A 38 1.18 -3.11 6.53
C PRO A 38 1.33 -3.20 8.04
N GLN A 39 2.25 -4.03 8.53
CA GLN A 39 2.49 -4.26 9.96
C GLN A 39 2.99 -2.99 10.64
N ARG A 40 3.95 -2.28 10.05
CA ARG A 40 4.41 -0.99 10.58
C ARG A 40 3.26 0.03 10.56
N ARG A 41 2.51 0.08 9.47
CA ARG A 41 1.50 1.12 9.26
C ARG A 41 0.32 1.03 10.23
N ILE A 42 -0.15 -0.17 10.56
CA ILE A 42 -1.22 -0.33 11.55
C ILE A 42 -0.77 0.11 12.95
N CYS A 43 0.48 -0.19 13.34
CA CYS A 43 1.06 0.29 14.59
C CYS A 43 1.13 1.82 14.64
N GLN A 44 1.56 2.47 13.55
CA GLN A 44 1.59 3.94 13.46
C GLN A 44 0.20 4.56 13.64
N HIS A 45 -0.85 3.99 13.04
CA HIS A 45 -2.21 4.48 13.20
C HIS A 45 -2.69 4.39 14.65
N ASN A 46 -2.37 3.30 15.35
CA ASN A 46 -2.76 3.08 16.74
C ASN A 46 -1.90 3.87 17.74
N ALA A 47 -0.66 4.21 17.40
CA ALA A 47 0.19 5.14 18.15
C ALA A 47 -0.20 6.62 17.97
N GLY A 48 -1.14 6.91 17.06
CA GLY A 48 -1.62 8.26 16.78
C GLY A 48 -0.63 9.13 16.00
N ARG A 49 -0.95 10.43 15.88
CA ARG A 49 -0.19 11.36 15.01
C ARG A 49 1.29 11.47 15.41
N ARG A 50 1.59 11.46 16.71
CA ARG A 50 2.98 11.54 17.21
C ARG A 50 3.80 10.30 16.85
N GLY A 51 3.15 9.14 16.68
CA GLY A 51 3.78 7.90 16.20
C GLY A 51 3.77 7.73 14.67
N GLY A 52 3.57 8.79 13.89
CA GLY A 52 3.55 8.74 12.42
C GLY A 52 2.22 8.29 11.80
N GLY A 53 1.16 8.16 12.62
CA GLY A 53 -0.19 7.88 12.15
C GLY A 53 -0.84 9.08 11.46
N ALA A 54 -1.82 8.83 10.59
CA ALA A 54 -2.56 9.90 9.92
C ALA A 54 -3.34 10.77 10.93
N LYS A 55 -3.41 12.09 10.69
CA LYS A 55 -4.19 13.03 11.52
C LYS A 55 -5.66 12.58 11.69
N ARG A 56 -6.24 12.01 10.64
CA ARG A 56 -7.63 11.52 10.62
C ARG A 56 -7.85 10.29 11.50
N THR A 57 -6.81 9.54 11.86
CA THR A 57 -6.93 8.34 12.72
C THR A 57 -6.52 8.59 14.17
N SER A 58 -5.78 9.68 14.43
CA SER A 58 -5.23 9.99 15.76
C SER A 58 -6.31 10.11 16.84
N GLY A 59 -6.10 9.43 17.97
CA GLY A 59 -6.98 9.47 19.15
C GLY A 59 -8.36 8.83 18.96
N ARG A 60 -8.58 8.13 17.84
CA ARG A 60 -9.87 7.50 17.53
C ARG A 60 -9.83 5.97 17.59
N GLY A 61 -8.64 5.39 17.65
CA GLY A 61 -8.46 3.94 17.69
C GLY A 61 -9.00 3.27 18.96
N PRO A 62 -8.89 1.94 19.07
CA PRO A 62 -8.10 1.09 18.19
C PRO A 62 -8.66 0.97 16.77
N TRP A 63 -7.74 0.86 15.81
CA TRP A 63 -7.98 0.60 14.40
C TRP A 63 -7.53 -0.81 14.06
N GLU A 64 -8.31 -1.46 13.21
CA GLU A 64 -7.95 -2.73 12.60
C GLU A 64 -7.83 -2.56 11.09
N MET A 65 -6.78 -3.13 10.50
CA MET A 65 -6.68 -3.25 9.06
C MET A 65 -7.48 -4.48 8.64
N VAL A 66 -8.65 -4.27 8.03
CA VAL A 66 -9.59 -5.36 7.74
C VAL A 66 -9.39 -5.92 6.33
N LEU A 67 -9.00 -5.07 5.38
CA LEU A 67 -8.82 -5.40 3.98
C LEU A 67 -7.57 -4.72 3.44
N ILE A 68 -6.84 -5.41 2.56
CA ILE A 68 -5.73 -4.83 1.79
C ILE A 68 -5.74 -5.36 0.36
N ILE A 69 -5.57 -4.45 -0.59
CA ILE A 69 -5.40 -4.74 -2.00
C ILE A 69 -3.94 -4.45 -2.33
N HIS A 70 -3.25 -5.43 -2.89
CA HIS A 70 -1.82 -5.35 -3.19
C HIS A 70 -1.51 -6.01 -4.54
N GLY A 71 -0.25 -6.00 -4.97
CA GLY A 71 0.14 -6.39 -6.33
C GLY A 71 0.16 -5.22 -7.32
N PHE A 72 0.10 -3.97 -6.82
CA PHE A 72 0.30 -2.81 -7.68
C PHE A 72 1.73 -2.80 -8.24
N PRO A 73 1.94 -2.46 -9.52
CA PRO A 73 3.27 -2.45 -10.13
C PRO A 73 4.14 -1.28 -9.64
N THR A 74 3.51 -0.19 -9.20
CA THR A 74 4.17 1.02 -8.71
C THR A 74 3.37 1.66 -7.59
N ASP A 75 4.03 2.49 -6.80
CA ASP A 75 3.41 3.39 -5.82
C ASP A 75 2.41 4.35 -6.49
N ILE A 76 2.72 4.91 -7.66
CA ILE A 76 1.82 5.81 -8.42
C ILE A 76 0.51 5.09 -8.76
N ALA A 77 0.56 3.83 -9.19
CA ALA A 77 -0.64 3.05 -9.49
C ALA A 77 -1.50 2.83 -8.23
N ALA A 78 -0.85 2.51 -7.10
CA ALA A 78 -1.51 2.33 -5.81
C ALA A 78 -2.11 3.65 -5.28
N LEU A 79 -1.40 4.78 -5.37
CA LEU A 79 -1.87 6.08 -4.92
C LEU A 79 -3.07 6.58 -5.75
N ARG A 80 -3.07 6.34 -7.06
CA ARG A 80 -4.23 6.64 -7.92
C ARG A 80 -5.45 5.79 -7.54
N PHE A 81 -5.24 4.53 -7.16
CA PHE A 81 -6.29 3.66 -6.64
C PHE A 81 -6.82 4.18 -5.30
N GLU A 82 -5.92 4.47 -4.34
CA GLU A 82 -6.28 5.01 -3.02
C GLU A 82 -7.12 6.29 -3.14
N TRP A 83 -6.68 7.24 -3.95
CA TRP A 83 -7.41 8.49 -4.17
C TRP A 83 -8.83 8.24 -4.71
N ALA A 84 -8.97 7.37 -5.71
CA ALA A 84 -10.27 7.06 -6.29
C ALA A 84 -11.21 6.36 -5.28
N TRP A 85 -10.65 5.52 -4.39
CA TRP A 85 -11.41 4.87 -3.33
C TRP A 85 -11.84 5.86 -2.23
N GLN A 86 -10.99 6.84 -1.90
CA GLN A 86 -11.34 7.94 -0.97
C GLN A 86 -12.36 8.90 -1.57
N HIS A 87 -12.36 9.09 -2.89
CA HIS A 87 -13.14 10.10 -3.60
C HIS A 87 -13.96 9.53 -4.77
N PRO A 88 -14.84 8.53 -4.53
CA PRO A 88 -15.56 7.84 -5.60
C PRO A 88 -16.42 8.77 -6.45
N HIS A 89 -16.99 9.82 -5.85
CA HIS A 89 -17.89 10.76 -6.56
C HIS A 89 -17.16 11.84 -7.35
N VAL A 90 -15.84 11.98 -7.16
CA VAL A 90 -14.99 12.89 -7.95
C VAL A 90 -14.28 12.11 -9.06
N SER A 91 -14.01 10.82 -8.84
CA SER A 91 -13.41 9.95 -9.82
C SER A 91 -14.34 9.73 -11.02
N ARG A 92 -13.91 10.18 -12.20
CA ARG A 92 -14.60 9.94 -13.48
C ARG A 92 -14.90 8.47 -13.77
N ARG A 93 -14.12 7.54 -13.19
CA ARG A 93 -14.27 6.09 -13.37
C ARG A 93 -15.39 5.49 -12.53
N LEU A 94 -15.91 6.23 -11.57
CA LEU A 94 -16.86 5.76 -10.56
C LEU A 94 -18.13 6.62 -10.54
N SER A 95 -18.44 7.31 -11.64
CA SER A 95 -19.67 8.10 -11.78
C SER A 95 -20.96 7.27 -11.61
N HIS A 96 -20.90 5.97 -11.91
CA HIS A 96 -21.99 5.01 -11.71
C HIS A 96 -22.16 4.58 -10.24
N VAL A 97 -21.19 4.87 -9.36
CA VAL A 97 -21.24 4.47 -7.96
C VAL A 97 -22.11 5.47 -7.19
N ALA A 98 -23.32 5.04 -6.83
CA ALA A 98 -24.24 5.83 -6.04
C ALA A 98 -23.63 6.26 -4.69
N ARG A 99 -24.00 7.46 -4.23
CA ARG A 99 -23.62 8.00 -2.92
C ARG A 99 -24.06 7.08 -1.79
N ARG A 100 -23.30 7.09 -0.70
CA ARG A 100 -23.59 6.29 0.49
C ARG A 100 -24.99 6.60 1.03
N ALA A 101 -25.81 5.56 1.21
CA ALA A 101 -27.13 5.73 1.81
C ALA A 101 -27.01 5.96 3.33
N ARG A 102 -27.97 6.67 3.94
CA ARG A 102 -27.95 7.01 5.38
C ARG A 102 -27.86 5.77 6.28
N LYS A 103 -28.51 4.67 5.88
CA LYS A 103 -28.54 3.39 6.63
C LYS A 103 -27.36 2.45 6.25
N GLU A 104 -26.61 2.75 5.20
CA GLU A 104 -25.49 1.92 4.74
C GLU A 104 -24.28 2.13 5.66
N SER A 105 -23.64 1.05 6.09
CA SER A 105 -22.44 1.15 6.92
C SER A 105 -21.25 1.67 6.10
N GLY A 106 -20.25 2.23 6.78
CA GLY A 106 -19.02 2.67 6.10
C GLY A 106 -18.32 1.50 5.39
N LEU A 107 -18.32 0.32 6.01
CA LEU A 107 -17.72 -0.90 5.47
C LEU A 107 -18.39 -1.33 4.16
N HIS A 108 -19.72 -1.48 4.16
CA HIS A 108 -20.48 -1.88 2.97
C HIS A 108 -20.31 -0.89 1.82
N PHE A 109 -20.38 0.41 2.11
CA PHE A 109 -20.17 1.44 1.10
C PHE A 109 -18.80 1.33 0.43
N HIS A 110 -17.73 1.25 1.22
CA HIS A 110 -16.36 1.18 0.67
C HIS A 110 -16.08 -0.17 -0.01
N TRP A 111 -16.71 -1.26 0.44
CA TRP A 111 -16.67 -2.56 -0.25
C TRP A 111 -17.31 -2.49 -1.64
N ARG A 112 -18.50 -1.89 -1.75
CA ARG A 112 -19.17 -1.69 -3.04
C ARG A 112 -18.36 -0.79 -3.99
N VAL A 113 -17.77 0.28 -3.46
CA VAL A 113 -16.87 1.17 -4.23
C VAL A 113 -15.71 0.37 -4.80
N VAL A 114 -15.00 -0.39 -3.97
CA VAL A 114 -13.80 -1.10 -4.42
C VAL A 114 -14.14 -2.28 -5.33
N SER A 115 -15.26 -2.96 -5.11
CA SER A 115 -15.78 -3.98 -6.02
C SER A 115 -16.05 -3.41 -7.42
N SER A 116 -16.57 -2.18 -7.49
CA SER A 116 -16.74 -1.46 -8.75
C SER A 116 -15.39 -1.10 -9.39
N MET A 117 -14.43 -0.62 -8.59
CA MET A 117 -13.09 -0.27 -9.07
C MET A 117 -12.35 -1.46 -9.70
N LEU A 118 -12.43 -2.65 -9.12
CA LEU A 118 -11.74 -3.85 -9.62
C LEU A 118 -12.19 -4.29 -11.01
N ARG A 119 -13.31 -3.75 -11.52
CA ARG A 119 -13.88 -4.05 -12.85
C ARG A 119 -13.62 -2.97 -13.88
N VAL A 120 -13.02 -1.85 -13.49
CA VAL A 120 -12.79 -0.69 -14.36
C VAL A 120 -11.30 -0.52 -14.66
N ALA A 121 -10.98 -0.19 -15.91
CA ALA A 121 -9.60 0.10 -16.31
C ALA A 121 -9.08 1.40 -15.65
N PRO A 122 -7.79 1.46 -15.27
CA PRO A 122 -6.76 0.46 -15.54
C PRO A 122 -6.72 -0.70 -14.52
N TRP A 123 -7.46 -0.62 -13.42
CA TRP A 123 -7.29 -1.51 -12.26
C TRP A 123 -7.66 -2.96 -12.55
N SER A 124 -8.66 -3.19 -13.41
CA SER A 124 -9.06 -4.53 -13.85
C SER A 124 -8.04 -5.27 -14.72
N ARG A 125 -6.91 -4.63 -15.07
CA ARG A 125 -5.82 -5.22 -15.86
C ARG A 125 -4.54 -5.42 -15.04
N LEU A 126 -4.57 -5.01 -13.77
CA LEU A 126 -3.42 -5.12 -12.88
C LEU A 126 -3.46 -6.48 -12.17
N PRO A 127 -2.29 -7.07 -11.82
CA PRO A 127 -2.21 -8.34 -11.09
C PRO A 127 -2.51 -8.14 -9.59
N LEU A 128 -3.67 -7.56 -9.29
CA LEU A 128 -4.06 -7.22 -7.93
C LEU A 128 -4.50 -8.47 -7.18
N THR A 129 -4.31 -8.48 -5.87
CA THR A 129 -4.92 -9.45 -4.96
C THR A 129 -5.75 -8.70 -3.94
N VAL A 130 -7.00 -9.10 -3.76
CA VAL A 130 -7.88 -8.61 -2.69
C VAL A 130 -7.70 -9.53 -1.49
N ARG A 131 -7.29 -8.99 -0.34
CA ARG A 131 -6.98 -9.81 0.84
C ARG A 131 -7.69 -9.31 2.09
N TRP A 132 -8.60 -10.12 2.62
CA TRP A 132 -9.21 -9.90 3.93
C TRP A 132 -8.26 -10.36 5.04
N LEU A 133 -7.84 -9.43 5.89
CA LEU A 133 -6.94 -9.71 7.03
C LEU A 133 -7.71 -10.16 8.27
N ARG A 134 -9.01 -9.84 8.31
CA ARG A 134 -9.95 -10.14 9.39
C ARG A 134 -11.22 -10.75 8.78
N GLN A 135 -11.44 -12.04 9.01
CA GLN A 135 -12.52 -12.81 8.38
C GLN A 135 -13.91 -12.38 8.86
N GLU A 136 -14.00 -11.86 10.08
CA GLU A 136 -15.25 -11.36 10.66
C GLU A 136 -15.83 -10.12 9.95
N TYR A 137 -15.04 -9.45 9.09
CA TYR A 137 -15.48 -8.31 8.29
C TYR A 137 -15.72 -8.64 6.83
N TRP A 138 -15.57 -9.91 6.43
CA TRP A 138 -15.68 -10.29 5.04
C TRP A 138 -17.07 -9.98 4.48
N LEU A 139 -17.10 -9.67 3.20
CA LEU A 139 -18.32 -9.45 2.43
C LEU A 139 -18.15 -10.14 1.09
N ASP A 140 -19.21 -10.80 0.63
CA ASP A 140 -19.27 -11.36 -0.71
C ASP A 140 -19.33 -10.26 -1.78
N PHE A 141 -18.85 -10.59 -2.98
CA PHE A 141 -19.13 -9.77 -4.15
C PHE A 141 -20.60 -9.95 -4.55
N GLU A 142 -21.26 -8.85 -4.89
CA GLU A 142 -22.54 -8.96 -5.59
C GLU A 142 -22.32 -9.71 -6.91
N PRO A 143 -23.29 -10.52 -7.40
CA PRO A 143 -23.12 -11.34 -8.61
C PRO A 143 -22.63 -10.55 -9.81
N GLY A 144 -23.09 -9.30 -9.95
CA GLY A 144 -22.70 -8.39 -11.02
C GLY A 144 -21.42 -7.61 -10.77
N LEU A 145 -20.72 -7.80 -9.64
CA LEU A 145 -19.53 -7.05 -9.23
C LEU A 145 -18.30 -7.94 -8.96
N GLN A 146 -18.30 -9.18 -9.44
CA GLN A 146 -17.13 -10.05 -9.33
C GLN A 146 -15.93 -9.47 -10.10
N PRO A 147 -14.72 -9.50 -9.52
CA PRO A 147 -13.51 -9.07 -10.20
C PRO A 147 -13.11 -10.07 -11.30
N PRO A 148 -12.25 -9.67 -12.26
CA PRO A 148 -11.65 -10.59 -13.22
C PRO A 148 -10.94 -11.78 -12.54
N LEU A 149 -10.93 -12.94 -13.20
CA LEU A 149 -10.37 -14.19 -12.65
C LEU A 149 -8.92 -14.11 -12.16
N HIS A 150 -8.11 -13.22 -12.75
CA HIS A 150 -6.71 -13.03 -12.37
C HIS A 150 -6.54 -12.18 -11.09
N ILE A 151 -7.62 -11.63 -10.53
CA ILE A 151 -7.62 -10.87 -9.27
C ILE A 151 -8.22 -11.77 -8.18
N PRO A 152 -7.40 -12.56 -7.46
CA PRO A 152 -7.91 -13.48 -6.46
C PRO A 152 -8.40 -12.74 -5.21
N LEU A 153 -9.45 -13.29 -4.59
CA LEU A 153 -9.86 -13.00 -3.22
C LEU A 153 -9.19 -13.97 -2.27
N THR A 154 -8.45 -13.47 -1.29
CA THR A 154 -7.65 -14.28 -0.35
C THR A 154 -7.86 -13.83 1.10
N PHE A 155 -7.44 -14.67 2.05
CA PHE A 155 -7.55 -14.38 3.48
C PHE A 155 -6.20 -14.53 4.18
N GLY A 156 -6.09 -13.93 5.36
CA GLY A 156 -4.93 -14.08 6.24
C GLY A 156 -3.93 -12.93 6.10
N CYS A 157 -2.94 -12.92 6.98
CA CYS A 157 -1.98 -11.84 7.13
C CYS A 157 -1.06 -11.71 5.90
N VAL A 158 -0.56 -10.50 5.65
CA VAL A 158 0.47 -10.23 4.63
C VAL A 158 1.62 -9.43 5.24
N ARG A 159 2.84 -9.79 4.87
CA ARG A 159 4.07 -9.09 5.26
C ARG A 159 4.85 -8.67 4.02
N ALA A 160 5.38 -7.46 4.07
CA ALA A 160 6.34 -7.01 3.08
C ALA A 160 7.71 -7.58 3.43
N LYS A 161 8.36 -8.27 2.48
CA LYS A 161 9.78 -8.66 2.66
C LYS A 161 10.63 -7.40 2.67
N LYS A 162 11.60 -7.34 3.58
CA LYS A 162 12.63 -6.30 3.54
C LYS A 162 13.47 -6.52 2.29
N ASN A 163 13.59 -5.49 1.47
CA ASN A 163 14.47 -5.54 0.30
C ASN A 163 15.91 -5.50 0.84
N GLN A 164 16.70 -6.56 0.64
CA GLN A 164 18.11 -6.62 1.10
C GLN A 164 19.06 -5.68 0.29
N GLN A 165 18.51 -4.76 -0.51
CA GLN A 165 19.26 -3.85 -1.40
C GLN A 165 19.27 -2.39 -0.93
N GLN A 166 19.04 -2.14 0.36
CA GLN A 166 19.23 -0.82 1.00
C GLN A 166 19.94 -0.95 2.35
N GLU A 167 21.00 -1.75 2.40
CA GLU A 167 22.15 -1.45 3.26
C GLU A 167 23.23 -0.97 2.29
N GLY A 168 23.55 0.32 2.36
CA GLY A 168 24.62 0.89 1.53
C GLY A 168 25.93 0.20 1.87
N THR A 169 26.33 -0.76 1.05
CA THR A 169 27.74 -1.08 0.93
C THR A 169 28.31 -0.02 0.02
N GLU A 170 28.95 0.99 0.59
CA GLU A 170 29.95 1.79 -0.13
C GLU A 170 30.95 0.77 -0.69
N ARG A 171 30.82 0.40 -1.96
CA ARG A 171 31.85 -0.34 -2.68
C ARG A 171 32.76 0.70 -3.30
N GLU A 172 33.88 0.96 -2.65
CA GLU A 172 35.02 1.58 -3.33
C GLU A 172 35.51 0.57 -4.38
N GLU A 173 35.12 0.77 -5.64
CA GLU A 173 35.84 0.15 -6.75
C GLU A 173 37.03 1.07 -7.06
N SER A 174 38.23 0.60 -6.72
CA SER A 174 39.48 1.15 -7.25
C SER A 174 39.83 0.41 -8.54
N GLN A 175 39.84 1.14 -9.65
CA GLN A 175 40.37 0.63 -10.91
C GLN A 175 41.77 1.21 -11.11
N VAL A 176 42.72 0.34 -11.43
CA VAL A 176 44.10 0.72 -11.68
C VAL A 176 44.31 0.71 -13.20
N ASP A 177 44.39 1.89 -13.80
CA ASP A 177 44.57 2.06 -15.24
C ASP A 177 45.94 2.66 -15.55
N GLN A 178 46.52 2.31 -16.70
CA GLN A 178 47.78 2.87 -17.15
C GLN A 178 47.52 4.11 -18.01
N CYS A 179 48.14 5.24 -17.65
CA CYS A 179 48.02 6.48 -18.40
C CYS A 179 48.63 6.32 -19.79
N LEU A 180 47.80 6.42 -20.84
CA LEU A 180 48.24 6.27 -22.23
C LEU A 180 49.14 7.42 -22.72
N LEU A 181 49.31 8.49 -21.94
CA LEU A 181 50.15 9.64 -22.29
C LEU A 181 51.54 9.59 -21.68
N CYS A 182 51.69 9.04 -20.47
CA CYS A 182 52.98 8.99 -19.78
C CYS A 182 53.39 7.59 -19.29
N GLY A 183 52.55 6.58 -19.46
CA GLY A 183 52.84 5.19 -19.05
C GLY A 183 52.74 4.93 -17.55
N GLU A 184 52.51 5.96 -16.73
CA GLU A 184 52.37 5.85 -15.28
C GLU A 184 51.04 5.20 -14.88
N ILE A 185 51.07 4.47 -13.77
CA ILE A 185 49.89 3.80 -13.20
C ILE A 185 49.05 4.83 -12.44
N VAL A 186 47.75 4.92 -12.77
CA VAL A 186 46.79 5.84 -12.15
C VAL A 186 45.71 5.03 -11.44
N GLU A 187 45.51 5.31 -10.15
CA GLU A 187 44.41 4.75 -9.37
C GLU A 187 43.17 5.65 -9.51
N VAL A 188 42.15 5.15 -10.20
CA VAL A 188 40.87 5.85 -10.38
C VAL A 188 39.87 5.28 -9.39
N ARG A 189 39.41 6.13 -8.45
CA ARG A 189 38.35 5.79 -7.50
C ARG A 189 37.03 6.39 -7.98
N LEU A 190 36.09 5.52 -8.34
CA LEU A 190 34.74 5.94 -8.72
C LEU A 190 33.79 5.77 -7.53
N LEU A 191 33.35 6.91 -6.96
CA LEU A 191 32.25 6.93 -6.00
C LEU A 191 30.92 6.84 -6.74
N LEU A 192 30.52 5.63 -7.11
CA LEU A 192 29.20 5.37 -7.69
C LEU A 192 28.14 5.40 -6.58
N GLY A 193 27.38 6.48 -6.48
CA GLY A 193 26.19 6.52 -5.60
C GLY A 193 25.79 7.87 -5.00
N ALA A 194 26.51 8.97 -5.24
CA ALA A 194 26.08 10.28 -4.77
C ALA A 194 24.91 10.79 -5.62
N VAL A 195 23.68 10.65 -5.11
CA VAL A 195 22.57 11.51 -5.55
C VAL A 195 23.02 12.95 -5.28
N ALA A 196 23.25 13.72 -6.33
CA ALA A 196 23.57 15.14 -6.22
C ALA A 196 22.38 15.87 -5.59
N THR A 197 22.39 16.02 -4.27
CA THR A 197 21.57 17.02 -3.58
C THR A 197 22.11 18.39 -3.94
N LEU A 198 21.51 19.03 -4.95
CA LEU A 198 21.60 20.49 -5.12
C LEU A 198 20.93 21.13 -3.90
N ALA A 199 21.73 21.44 -2.88
CA ALA A 199 21.33 22.34 -1.82
C ALA A 199 21.35 23.77 -2.37
N TYR A 200 20.19 24.25 -2.83
CA TYR A 200 19.95 25.68 -3.01
C TYR A 200 19.80 26.30 -1.63
N LYS A 201 20.80 27.10 -1.21
CA LYS A 201 20.68 28.04 -0.10
C LYS A 201 20.58 29.45 -0.71
N PRO A 202 19.71 30.33 -0.17
CA PRO A 202 19.53 31.70 -0.66
C PRO A 202 20.79 32.54 -0.46
#